data_AF-A0A6V8K2Z1-F1
#
_entry.id   AF-A0A6V8K2Z1-F1
#
_cell.length_a   1.000
_cell.length_b   1.000
_cell.length_c   1.000
_cell.angle_alpha   90.00
_cell.angle_beta   90.00
_cell.angle_gamma   90.00
#
_symmetry.space_group_name_H-M   'P 1'
#
loop_
_entity.id
_entity.type
_entity.pdbx_description
1 polymer ?
#
loop_
_entity_poly.entity_id
_entity_poly.type
_entity_poly.pdbx_seq_one_letter_code
_entity_poly.pdbx_strand_id
1 'polypeptide(L)'
;MGEIVTTADLDYYVVMEGGGRAAAVVVEEFVLAGDHTAAGLASATWTTSGWGPSLSLRIRKDSDLRSRVTYATRQGAAEAFRVLGGGELPDESQLRRRLHDYEPLNTAPPLRLGLTDAPYYRILFAGEPLDSAAHPQLRLIGHGLAWCVDISAPEGVNVGADLRAARQAMRRNGLIPVTVERFY
;
A
#
# COMPACT_ATOMS: atom_id res chain seq x y z
N MET A 1 -16.21 -2.61 -17.12
CA MET A 1 -15.99 -1.99 -15.80
C MET A 1 -15.96 -3.12 -14.79
N GLY A 2 -14.77 -3.53 -14.35
CA GLY A 2 -14.64 -4.58 -13.34
C GLY A 2 -15.19 -4.08 -12.01
N GLU A 3 -15.90 -4.93 -11.29
CA GLU A 3 -16.41 -4.64 -9.96
C GLU A 3 -15.22 -4.26 -9.05
N ILE A 4 -15.27 -3.08 -8.42
CA ILE A 4 -14.23 -2.65 -7.48
C ILE A 4 -14.49 -3.38 -6.17
N VAL A 5 -13.53 -4.20 -5.73
CA VAL A 5 -13.59 -4.83 -4.42
C VAL A 5 -12.83 -3.94 -3.46
N THR A 6 -13.55 -3.15 -2.65
CA THR A 6 -12.95 -2.40 -1.55
C THR A 6 -12.26 -3.37 -0.60
N THR A 7 -10.95 -3.19 -0.35
CA THR A 7 -10.26 -4.00 0.64
C THR A 7 -10.73 -3.57 2.02
N ALA A 8 -11.10 -4.54 2.88
CA ALA A 8 -11.75 -4.26 4.16
C ALA A 8 -11.00 -3.25 5.06
N ASP A 9 -9.68 -3.18 4.99
CA ASP A 9 -8.87 -2.34 5.88
C ASP A 9 -8.21 -1.18 5.14
N LEU A 10 -8.21 0.00 5.78
CA LEU A 10 -7.39 1.14 5.36
C LEU A 10 -5.92 0.94 5.79
N ASP A 11 -5.03 1.53 5.01
CA ASP A 11 -3.61 1.54 5.21
C ASP A 11 -3.19 2.87 5.83
N TYR A 12 -2.39 2.82 6.89
CA TYR A 12 -1.94 4.01 7.61
C TYR A 12 -0.42 4.14 7.56
N TYR A 13 0.03 5.35 7.26
CA TYR A 13 1.43 5.70 7.29
C TYR A 13 1.62 6.97 8.11
N VAL A 14 2.73 7.04 8.86
CA VAL A 14 3.16 8.27 9.51
C VAL A 14 4.38 8.78 8.78
N VAL A 15 4.33 10.03 8.33
CA VAL A 15 5.50 10.72 7.81
C VAL A 15 6.21 11.35 9.00
N MET A 16 7.46 10.98 9.21
CA MET A 16 8.30 11.53 10.27
C MET A 16 9.02 12.78 9.77
N GLU A 17 9.33 13.66 10.72
CA GLU A 17 10.27 14.76 10.62
C GLU A 17 11.57 14.42 11.38
N GLY A 18 12.60 15.25 11.22
CA GLY A 18 13.81 15.15 12.02
C GLY A 18 13.51 15.18 13.52
N GLY A 19 14.27 14.41 14.30
CA GLY A 19 14.07 14.30 15.75
C GLY A 19 12.93 13.38 16.18
N GLY A 20 12.39 12.54 15.29
CA GLY A 20 11.40 11.51 15.63
C GLY A 20 9.97 12.03 15.83
N ARG A 21 9.68 13.25 15.36
CA ARG A 21 8.36 13.86 15.45
C ARG A 21 7.50 13.45 14.26
N ALA A 22 6.21 13.18 14.48
CA ALA A 22 5.27 13.00 13.38
C ALA A 22 5.00 14.34 12.67
N ALA A 23 5.02 14.32 11.34
CA ALA A 23 4.75 15.46 10.47
C ALA A 23 3.38 15.35 9.79
N ALA A 24 2.98 14.13 9.45
CA ALA A 24 1.70 13.85 8.81
C ALA A 24 1.22 12.42 9.10
N VAL A 25 -0.09 12.21 9.03
CA VAL A 25 -0.72 10.88 8.93
C VAL A 25 -1.33 10.76 7.54
N VAL A 26 -0.92 9.73 6.80
CA VAL A 26 -1.50 9.37 5.51
C VAL A 26 -2.42 8.19 5.73
N VAL A 27 -3.66 8.33 5.27
CA VAL A 27 -4.65 7.26 5.21
C VAL A 27 -4.85 6.91 3.75
N GLU A 28 -4.76 5.63 3.43
CA GLU A 28 -4.81 5.12 2.06
C GLU A 28 -5.72 3.90 1.97
N GLU A 29 -6.47 3.79 0.89
CA GLU A 29 -7.12 2.58 0.45
C GLU A 29 -6.44 2.13 -0.85
N PHE A 30 -5.79 0.97 -0.80
CA PHE A 30 -5.19 0.36 -1.97
C PHE A 30 -6.26 -0.44 -2.71
N VAL A 31 -6.80 0.14 -3.77
CA VAL A 31 -8.00 -0.36 -4.46
C VAL A 31 -7.62 -1.46 -5.43
N LEU A 32 -8.27 -2.62 -5.29
CA LEU A 32 -8.14 -3.74 -6.21
C LEU A 32 -9.40 -3.88 -7.08
N ALA A 33 -9.21 -4.26 -8.34
CA ALA A 33 -10.30 -4.73 -9.19
C ALA A 33 -10.81 -6.11 -8.73
N GLY A 34 -11.95 -6.55 -9.27
CA GLY A 34 -12.55 -7.85 -8.94
C GLY A 34 -11.67 -9.06 -9.28
N ASP A 35 -10.66 -8.88 -10.11
CA ASP A 35 -9.64 -9.88 -10.40
C ASP A 35 -8.36 -9.73 -9.56
N HIS A 36 -8.41 -8.89 -8.52
CA HIS A 36 -7.32 -8.59 -7.60
C HIS A 36 -6.09 -7.87 -8.18
N THR A 37 -6.16 -7.37 -9.41
CA THR A 37 -5.17 -6.41 -9.92
C THR A 37 -5.35 -5.03 -9.26
N ALA A 38 -4.27 -4.25 -9.16
CA ALA A 38 -4.36 -2.90 -8.62
C ALA A 38 -5.12 -1.98 -9.58
N ALA A 39 -6.18 -1.36 -9.08
CA ALA A 39 -7.01 -0.43 -9.85
C ALA A 39 -6.66 1.05 -9.54
N GLY A 40 -6.25 1.34 -8.30
CA GLY A 40 -5.94 2.71 -7.90
C GLY A 40 -5.56 2.86 -6.44
N LEU A 41 -5.30 4.10 -6.05
CA LEU A 41 -5.03 4.51 -4.67
C LEU A 41 -6.01 5.62 -4.32
N ALA A 42 -6.85 5.42 -3.30
CA ALA A 42 -7.65 6.50 -2.72
C ALA A 42 -6.98 6.93 -1.42
N SER A 43 -6.71 8.21 -1.23
CA SER A 43 -5.91 8.62 -0.06
C SER A 43 -6.23 10.03 0.43
N ALA A 44 -5.87 10.29 1.69
CA ALA A 44 -5.97 11.60 2.32
C ALA A 44 -4.81 11.77 3.31
N THR A 45 -4.37 13.00 3.51
CA THR A 45 -3.29 13.32 4.46
C THR A 45 -3.76 14.32 5.50
N TRP A 46 -3.51 14.01 6.77
CA TRP A 46 -3.66 14.93 7.89
C TRP A 46 -2.32 15.53 8.27
N THR A 47 -2.29 16.85 8.44
CA THR A 47 -1.15 17.60 9.01
C THR A 47 -1.66 18.57 10.08
N THR A 48 -0.78 19.37 10.66
CA THR A 48 -1.18 20.44 11.59
C THR A 48 -2.06 21.53 10.95
N SER A 49 -2.10 21.62 9.61
CA SER A 49 -3.02 22.51 8.88
C SER A 49 -4.36 21.87 8.57
N GLY A 50 -4.58 20.61 8.98
CA GLY A 50 -5.80 19.86 8.74
C GLY A 50 -5.70 18.84 7.61
N TRP A 51 -6.86 18.37 7.13
CA TRP A 51 -6.94 17.48 5.97
C TRP A 51 -6.55 18.22 4.70
N GLY A 52 -5.66 17.62 3.93
CA GLY A 52 -5.16 18.20 2.68
C GLY A 52 -4.90 17.13 1.62
N PRO A 53 -4.27 17.53 0.50
CA PRO A 53 -4.00 16.63 -0.61
C PRO A 53 -3.07 15.50 -0.19
N SER A 54 -3.22 14.37 -0.85
CA SER A 54 -2.53 13.13 -0.53
C SER A 54 -1.05 13.16 -0.86
N LEU A 55 -0.24 12.58 0.04
CA LEU A 55 1.17 12.29 -0.20
C LEU A 55 1.42 10.90 -0.79
N SER A 56 0.38 10.08 -0.99
CA SER A 56 0.49 8.66 -1.36
C SER A 56 1.37 8.39 -2.59
N LEU A 57 1.14 9.10 -3.71
CA LEU A 57 1.96 8.95 -4.91
C LEU A 57 3.38 9.51 -4.73
N ARG A 58 3.51 10.63 -4.01
CA ARG A 58 4.81 11.26 -3.77
C ARG A 58 5.71 10.34 -2.96
N ILE A 59 5.18 9.69 -1.94
CA ILE A 59 5.89 8.72 -1.11
C ILE A 59 6.47 7.57 -1.97
N ARG A 60 5.77 7.15 -3.02
CA ARG A 60 6.26 6.09 -3.92
C ARG A 60 7.36 6.57 -4.88
N LYS A 61 7.36 7.85 -5.25
CA LYS A 61 8.31 8.43 -6.23
C LYS A 61 9.57 9.02 -5.60
N ASP A 62 9.43 9.67 -4.45
CA ASP A 62 10.48 10.44 -3.78
C ASP A 62 11.14 9.58 -2.69
N SER A 63 12.41 9.21 -2.88
CA SER A 63 13.16 8.39 -1.92
C SER A 63 13.39 9.07 -0.58
N ASP A 64 13.61 10.39 -0.60
CA ASP A 64 13.93 11.15 0.61
C ASP A 64 12.67 11.26 1.47
N LEU A 65 11.53 11.56 0.86
CA LEU A 65 10.24 11.51 1.55
C LEU A 65 9.96 10.09 2.07
N ARG A 66 10.15 9.07 1.24
CA ARG A 66 9.89 7.67 1.58
C ARG A 66 10.71 7.17 2.76
N SER A 67 11.98 7.57 2.86
CA SER A 67 12.86 7.17 3.98
C SER A 67 12.36 7.62 5.35
N ARG A 68 11.45 8.61 5.38
CA ARG A 68 10.81 9.12 6.60
C ARG A 68 9.44 8.52 6.87
N VAL A 69 8.96 7.62 6.01
CA VAL A 69 7.63 7.02 6.15
C VAL A 69 7.72 5.75 6.97
N THR A 70 6.85 5.62 7.95
CA THR A 70 6.71 4.40 8.75
C THR A 70 5.29 3.87 8.61
N TYR A 71 5.16 2.57 8.40
CA TYR A 71 3.88 1.89 8.52
C TYR A 71 3.32 2.07 9.94
N ALA A 72 2.04 2.37 10.04
CA ALA A 72 1.35 2.47 11.32
C ALA A 72 0.18 1.49 11.38
N THR A 73 -0.04 0.92 12.56
CA THR A 73 -1.35 0.36 12.89
C THR A 73 -2.36 1.50 13.02
N ARG A 74 -3.66 1.18 12.96
CA ARG A 74 -4.72 2.18 13.22
C ARG A 74 -4.53 2.90 14.56
N GLN A 75 -4.09 2.18 15.60
CA GLN A 75 -3.76 2.76 16.90
C GLN A 75 -2.58 3.75 16.82
N GLY A 76 -1.48 3.36 16.17
CA GLY A 76 -0.33 4.24 15.98
C GLY A 76 -0.66 5.48 15.15
N ALA A 77 -1.52 5.32 14.13
CA ALA A 77 -2.03 6.43 13.34
C ALA A 77 -2.88 7.38 14.18
N ALA A 78 -3.73 6.84 15.07
CA ALA A 78 -4.56 7.65 15.97
C ALA A 78 -3.71 8.43 16.99
N GLU A 79 -2.60 7.85 17.46
CA GLU A 79 -1.65 8.55 18.32
C GLU A 79 -0.98 9.71 17.58
N ALA A 80 -0.42 9.46 16.39
CA ALA A 80 0.20 10.50 15.57
C ALA A 80 -0.82 11.60 15.19
N PHE A 81 -2.05 11.22 14.85
CA PHE A 81 -3.14 12.14 14.52
C PHE A 81 -3.45 13.08 15.70
N ARG A 82 -3.48 12.56 16.93
CA ARG A 82 -3.68 13.36 18.15
C ARG A 82 -2.51 14.31 18.42
N VAL A 83 -1.27 13.83 18.27
CA VAL A 83 -0.05 14.66 18.41
C VAL A 83 -0.06 15.82 17.41
N LEU A 84 -0.60 15.60 16.22
CA LEU A 84 -0.78 16.62 15.18
C LEU A 84 -2.01 17.52 15.39
N GLY A 85 -2.73 17.38 16.51
CA GLY A 85 -3.87 18.24 16.88
C GLY A 85 -5.23 17.80 16.32
N GLY A 86 -5.35 16.61 15.73
CA GLY A 86 -6.60 16.12 15.14
C GLY A 86 -7.66 15.60 16.13
N GLY A 87 -7.29 15.36 17.39
CA GLY A 87 -8.18 14.76 18.39
C GLY A 87 -8.32 13.25 18.22
N GLU A 88 -9.55 12.75 18.11
CA GLU A 88 -9.83 11.33 17.86
C GLU A 88 -9.82 11.02 16.36
N LEU A 89 -9.14 9.95 15.97
CA LEU A 89 -9.10 9.52 14.57
C LEU A 89 -10.48 9.01 14.13
N PRO A 90 -11.09 9.58 13.06
CA PRO A 90 -12.39 9.13 12.59
C PRO A 90 -12.42 7.64 12.25
N ASP A 91 -13.57 6.99 12.40
CA ASP A 91 -13.76 5.60 11.95
C ASP A 91 -13.51 5.44 10.45
N GLU A 92 -13.27 4.21 10.00
CA GLU A 92 -12.88 3.97 8.61
C GLU A 92 -13.98 4.32 7.59
N SER A 93 -15.25 4.30 7.98
CA SER A 93 -16.35 4.73 7.10
C SER A 93 -16.32 6.25 6.91
N GLN A 94 -16.03 6.99 7.98
CA GLN A 94 -15.80 8.44 7.93
C GLN A 94 -14.52 8.81 7.19
N LEU A 95 -13.47 8.00 7.30
CA LEU A 95 -12.21 8.22 6.57
C LEU A 95 -12.39 7.96 5.08
N ARG A 96 -13.09 6.90 4.67
CA ARG A 96 -13.38 6.63 3.24
C ARG A 96 -14.10 7.79 2.56
N ARG A 97 -15.01 8.47 3.27
CA ARG A 97 -15.68 9.69 2.78
C ARG A 97 -14.72 10.87 2.53
N ARG A 98 -13.49 10.82 3.03
CA ARG A 98 -12.45 11.86 2.88
C ARG A 98 -11.37 11.50 1.85
N LEU A 99 -11.35 10.27 1.32
CA LEU A 99 -10.34 9.82 0.35
C LEU A 99 -10.69 10.35 -1.05
N HIS A 100 -10.64 11.68 -1.20
CA HIS A 100 -11.02 12.36 -2.43
C HIS A 100 -9.95 12.29 -3.52
N ASP A 101 -8.68 12.06 -3.13
CA ASP A 101 -7.58 11.91 -4.07
C ASP A 101 -7.48 10.46 -4.51
N TYR A 102 -8.33 10.10 -5.48
CA TYR A 102 -8.25 8.84 -6.19
C TYR A 102 -7.31 8.96 -7.38
N GLU A 103 -6.26 8.14 -7.36
CA GLU A 103 -5.27 8.05 -8.41
C GLU A 103 -5.40 6.69 -9.11
N PRO A 104 -5.83 6.65 -10.38
CA PRO A 104 -5.92 5.38 -11.12
C PRO A 104 -4.52 4.82 -11.35
N LEU A 105 -4.37 3.52 -11.12
CA LEU A 105 -3.17 2.79 -11.51
C LEU A 105 -3.42 2.15 -12.87
N ASN A 106 -2.43 2.26 -13.77
CA ASN A 106 -2.55 1.65 -15.09
C ASN A 106 -2.67 0.14 -14.95
N THR A 107 -3.82 -0.39 -15.36
CA THR A 107 -4.03 -1.83 -15.52
C THR A 107 -3.63 -2.21 -16.94
N ALA A 108 -2.55 -2.98 -17.09
CA ALA A 108 -2.28 -3.67 -18.35
C ALA A 108 -3.09 -4.98 -18.39
N PRO A 109 -3.53 -5.45 -19.57
CA PRO A 109 -4.04 -6.81 -19.71
C PRO A 109 -3.04 -7.82 -19.13
N PRO A 110 -3.50 -8.87 -18.43
CA PRO A 110 -2.60 -9.85 -17.84
C PRO A 110 -1.63 -10.42 -18.87
N LEU A 111 -0.35 -10.43 -18.52
CA LEU A 111 0.69 -10.98 -19.38
C LEU A 111 0.59 -12.50 -19.38
N ARG A 112 0.37 -13.08 -20.57
CA ARG A 112 0.32 -14.53 -20.79
C ARG A 112 1.70 -15.01 -21.23
N LEU A 113 2.44 -15.59 -20.29
CA LEU A 113 3.72 -16.25 -20.50
C LEU A 113 3.54 -17.74 -20.84
N GLY A 114 2.37 -18.33 -20.56
CA GLY A 114 2.06 -19.73 -20.91
C GLY A 114 2.90 -20.73 -20.12
N LEU A 115 3.35 -20.32 -18.93
CA LEU A 115 4.24 -21.12 -18.08
C LEU A 115 3.45 -22.04 -17.15
N THR A 116 2.18 -21.71 -16.88
CA THR A 116 1.32 -22.42 -15.93
C THR A 116 -0.16 -22.24 -16.27
N ASP A 117 -1.01 -23.18 -15.86
CA ASP A 117 -2.47 -23.04 -16.00
C ASP A 117 -3.09 -22.16 -14.90
N ALA A 118 -2.39 -21.94 -13.79
CA ALA A 118 -2.83 -21.12 -12.67
C ALA A 118 -2.33 -19.68 -12.80
N PRO A 119 -3.15 -18.65 -12.49
CA PRO A 119 -2.68 -17.28 -12.47
C PRO A 119 -1.66 -17.04 -11.34
N TYR A 120 -0.72 -16.14 -11.60
CA TYR A 120 0.24 -15.63 -10.61
C TYR A 120 0.04 -14.13 -10.44
N TYR A 121 0.23 -13.64 -9.23
CA TYR A 121 0.15 -12.23 -8.89
C TYR A 121 1.51 -11.73 -8.44
N ARG A 122 1.94 -10.57 -8.94
CA ARG A 122 3.13 -9.86 -8.45
C ARG A 122 2.70 -8.61 -7.73
N ILE A 123 3.14 -8.47 -6.49
CA ILE A 123 3.08 -7.18 -5.80
C ILE A 123 4.44 -6.52 -5.98
N LEU A 124 4.46 -5.31 -6.53
CA LEU A 124 5.66 -4.47 -6.58
C LEU A 124 5.68 -3.52 -5.38
N PHE A 125 6.86 -3.29 -4.83
CA PHE A 125 7.06 -2.42 -3.68
C PHE A 125 8.15 -1.37 -3.94
N ALA A 126 7.94 -0.18 -3.37
CA ALA A 126 8.94 0.88 -3.27
C ALA A 126 9.53 0.90 -1.86
N GLY A 127 10.77 1.38 -1.75
CA GLY A 127 11.49 1.48 -0.48
C GLY A 127 12.51 0.36 -0.31
N GLU A 128 13.16 0.37 0.85
CA GLU A 128 14.11 -0.67 1.24
C GLU A 128 13.52 -1.46 2.42
N PRO A 129 13.63 -2.80 2.39
CA PRO A 129 13.18 -3.63 3.50
C PRO A 129 14.06 -3.40 4.73
N LEU A 130 13.44 -3.41 5.92
CA LEU A 130 14.16 -3.37 7.19
C LEU A 130 15.00 -4.64 7.39
N ASP A 131 14.45 -5.79 7.02
CA ASP A 131 15.15 -7.08 6.97
C ASP A 131 14.65 -7.87 5.75
N SER A 132 15.47 -7.94 4.70
CA SER A 132 15.13 -8.76 3.53
C SER A 132 15.31 -10.26 3.79
N ALA A 133 16.22 -10.64 4.69
CA ALA A 133 16.54 -12.04 4.97
C ALA A 133 15.40 -12.76 5.73
N ALA A 134 14.64 -12.02 6.54
CA ALA A 134 13.43 -12.50 7.20
C ALA A 134 12.27 -12.82 6.23
N HIS A 135 12.38 -12.41 4.96
CA HIS A 135 11.33 -12.56 3.95
C HIS A 135 11.86 -13.26 2.69
N PRO A 136 12.03 -14.59 2.70
CA PRO A 136 12.62 -15.34 1.58
C PRO A 136 11.81 -15.27 0.27
N GLN A 137 10.52 -14.92 0.35
CA GLN A 137 9.66 -14.68 -0.81
C GLN A 137 9.93 -13.33 -1.51
N LEU A 138 10.62 -12.41 -0.83
CA LEU A 138 10.92 -11.09 -1.32
C LEU A 138 12.11 -11.16 -2.29
N ARG A 139 11.94 -10.61 -3.49
CA ARG A 139 12.98 -10.62 -4.52
C ARG A 139 13.23 -9.22 -5.05
N LEU A 140 14.50 -8.87 -5.16
CA LEU A 140 14.95 -7.66 -5.82
C LEU A 140 14.97 -7.90 -7.34
N ILE A 141 14.32 -7.01 -8.09
CA ILE A 141 14.16 -7.13 -9.55
C ILE A 141 14.65 -5.88 -10.28
N GLY A 142 14.76 -5.99 -11.61
CA GLY A 142 15.08 -4.85 -12.48
C GLY A 142 16.42 -4.21 -12.15
N HIS A 143 17.48 -5.00 -11.90
CA HIS A 143 18.81 -4.50 -11.52
C HIS A 143 18.84 -3.68 -10.22
N GLY A 144 18.02 -4.04 -9.23
CA GLY A 144 18.02 -3.35 -7.94
C GLY A 144 17.02 -2.22 -7.82
N LEU A 145 16.10 -2.07 -8.80
CA LEU A 145 15.18 -0.94 -8.86
C LEU A 145 13.89 -1.13 -8.06
N ALA A 146 13.46 -2.37 -7.82
CA ALA A 146 12.22 -2.64 -7.10
C ALA A 146 12.25 -3.99 -6.39
N TRP A 147 11.50 -4.05 -5.29
CA TRP A 147 11.24 -5.29 -4.57
C TRP A 147 9.89 -5.88 -5.00
N CYS A 148 9.78 -7.20 -5.04
CA CYS A 148 8.54 -7.87 -5.38
C CYS A 148 8.28 -9.14 -4.57
N VAL A 149 7.00 -9.48 -4.45
CA VAL A 149 6.51 -10.78 -3.96
C VAL A 149 5.59 -11.36 -5.01
N ASP A 150 5.82 -12.62 -5.37
CA ASP A 150 4.95 -13.37 -6.28
C ASP A 150 4.08 -14.34 -5.49
N ILE A 151 2.80 -14.43 -5.83
CA ILE A 151 1.80 -15.30 -5.20
C ILE A 151 1.13 -16.14 -6.29
N SER A 152 1.21 -17.46 -6.18
CA SER A 152 0.43 -18.37 -7.03
C SER A 152 -1.02 -18.44 -6.55
N ALA A 153 -1.95 -18.49 -7.49
CA ALA A 153 -3.38 -18.59 -7.19
C ALA A 153 -4.02 -19.78 -7.93
N PRO A 154 -3.69 -21.03 -7.55
CA PRO A 154 -4.39 -22.19 -8.06
C PRO A 154 -5.86 -22.18 -7.65
N GLU A 155 -6.66 -23.03 -8.29
CA GLU A 155 -8.09 -23.14 -8.01
C GLU A 155 -8.36 -23.40 -6.51
N GLY A 156 -9.38 -22.74 -5.96
CA GLY A 156 -9.77 -22.87 -4.55
C GLY A 156 -8.98 -22.01 -3.56
N VAL A 157 -7.96 -21.27 -3.99
CA VAL A 157 -7.19 -20.36 -3.12
C VAL A 157 -7.85 -19.00 -2.98
N ASN A 158 -7.91 -18.48 -1.75
CA ASN A 158 -8.36 -17.12 -1.47
C ASN A 158 -7.22 -16.11 -1.69
N VAL A 159 -6.90 -15.85 -2.96
CA VAL A 159 -5.80 -14.96 -3.33
C VAL A 159 -5.95 -13.55 -2.76
N GLY A 160 -7.19 -13.06 -2.59
CA GLY A 160 -7.44 -11.75 -1.98
C GLY A 160 -6.95 -11.67 -0.53
N ALA A 161 -7.09 -12.74 0.24
CA ALA A 161 -6.56 -12.84 1.60
C ALA A 161 -5.02 -12.89 1.61
N ASP A 162 -4.43 -13.67 0.71
CA ASP A 162 -2.97 -13.82 0.60
C ASP A 162 -2.29 -12.52 0.16
N LEU A 163 -2.86 -11.82 -0.83
CA LEU A 163 -2.39 -10.50 -1.25
C LEU A 163 -2.48 -9.47 -0.11
N ARG A 164 -3.54 -9.52 0.70
CA ARG A 164 -3.67 -8.65 1.88
C ARG A 164 -2.59 -8.97 2.90
N ALA A 165 -2.39 -10.23 3.24
CA ALA A 165 -1.38 -10.66 4.20
C ALA A 165 0.03 -10.28 3.75
N ALA A 166 0.37 -10.51 2.48
CA ALA A 166 1.66 -10.13 1.91
C ALA A 166 1.89 -8.61 1.96
N ARG A 167 0.90 -7.79 1.55
CA ARG A 167 1.01 -6.33 1.65
C ARG A 167 1.17 -5.85 3.09
N GLN A 168 0.45 -6.43 4.05
CA GLN A 168 0.59 -6.08 5.47
C GLN A 168 1.97 -6.45 6.00
N ALA A 169 2.48 -7.64 5.67
CA ALA A 169 3.80 -8.09 6.08
C ALA A 169 4.90 -7.18 5.52
N MET A 170 4.87 -6.87 4.22
CA MET A 170 5.88 -6.02 3.60
C MET A 170 5.86 -4.58 4.11
N ARG A 171 4.67 -4.03 4.42
CA ARG A 171 4.57 -2.70 5.06
C ARG A 171 5.19 -2.65 6.44
N ARG A 172 5.00 -3.68 7.27
CA ARG A 172 5.71 -3.79 8.55
C ARG A 172 7.23 -3.87 8.37
N ASN A 173 7.68 -4.38 7.21
CA ASN A 173 9.07 -4.41 6.82
C ASN A 173 9.55 -3.12 6.09
N GLY A 174 8.80 -2.01 6.15
CA GLY A 174 9.22 -0.72 5.57
C GLY A 174 8.91 -0.52 4.08
N LEU A 175 8.36 -1.53 3.41
CA LEU A 175 8.04 -1.47 1.98
C LEU A 175 6.64 -0.91 1.71
N ILE A 176 6.49 -0.18 0.61
CA ILE A 176 5.24 0.48 0.23
C ILE A 176 4.69 -0.15 -1.05
N PRO A 177 3.50 -0.77 -1.04
CA PRO A 177 2.92 -1.40 -2.24
C PRO A 177 2.73 -0.38 -3.37
N VAL A 178 3.21 -0.68 -4.57
CA VAL A 178 3.11 0.19 -5.75
C VAL A 178 1.99 -0.26 -6.66
N THR A 179 1.95 -1.55 -6.98
CA THR A 179 0.95 -2.15 -7.86
C THR A 179 0.82 -3.65 -7.56
N VAL A 180 -0.28 -4.25 -8.02
CA VAL A 180 -0.52 -5.68 -8.06
C VAL A 180 -0.86 -6.06 -9.49
N GLU A 181 -0.02 -6.86 -10.11
CA GLU A 181 -0.15 -7.32 -11.49
C GLU A 181 -0.50 -8.80 -11.53
N ARG A 182 -1.21 -9.23 -12.58
CA ARG A 182 -1.63 -10.63 -12.79
C ARG A 182 -0.99 -11.19 -14.06
N PHE A 183 -0.53 -12.43 -13.98
CA PHE A 183 0.19 -13.18 -15.02
C PHE A 183 -0.44 -14.57 -15.18
N TYR A 184 -0.22 -15.19 -16.34
CA TYR A 184 -0.61 -16.57 -16.67
C TYR A 184 0.54 -17.31 -17.37
#